data_AF-A0A8J6Q094-F1
#
_entry.id   AF-A0A8J6Q094-F1
#
_cell.length_a   1.000
_cell.length_b   1.000
_cell.length_c   1.000
_cell.angle_alpha   90.00
_cell.angle_beta   90.00
_cell.angle_gamma   90.00
#
_symmetry.space_group_name_H-M   'P 1'
#
loop_
_entity.id
_entity.type
_entity.pdbx_description
1 polymer ?
#
loop_
_entity_poly.entity_id
_entity_poly.type
_entity_poly.pdbx_seq_one_letter_code
_entity_poly.pdbx_strand_id
1 'polypeptide(L)'
;MRTFKILNILLAFVALVSCSKEKVNASPNIVIIYADDMGYGDLHIQNPNSKIPTPNLDNLAKEGLRFADTHSSSGICSPSRYALLTGKHHWRSNHFGVVQAFYFQTIANKDTP
;
A
#
# COMPACT_ATOMS: atom_id res chain seq x y z
N MET A 1 -28.45 -9.95 56.55
CA MET A 1 -28.61 -10.73 55.29
C MET A 1 -29.04 -9.89 54.09
N ARG A 2 -29.96 -8.91 54.22
CA ARG A 2 -30.41 -8.05 53.09
C ARG A 2 -29.32 -7.12 52.53
N THR A 3 -28.46 -6.56 53.40
CA THR A 3 -27.36 -5.66 53.03
C THR A 3 -26.27 -6.32 52.18
N PHE A 4 -25.92 -7.58 52.48
CA PHE A 4 -24.96 -8.37 51.68
C PHE A 4 -25.45 -8.65 50.25
N LYS A 5 -26.76 -8.83 50.06
CA LYS A 5 -27.34 -9.03 48.73
C LYS A 5 -27.28 -7.77 47.86
N ILE A 6 -27.53 -6.60 48.46
CA ILE A 6 -27.44 -5.31 47.76
C ILE A 6 -25.99 -5.03 47.36
N LEU A 7 -25.03 -5.32 48.23
CA LEU A 7 -23.61 -5.15 47.92
C LEU A 7 -23.15 -6.03 46.74
N ASN A 8 -23.59 -7.30 46.70
CA ASN A 8 -23.26 -8.20 45.60
C ASN A 8 -23.89 -7.76 44.27
N ILE A 9 -25.11 -7.23 44.29
CA ILE A 9 -25.77 -6.69 43.09
C ILE A 9 -25.03 -5.43 42.59
N LEU A 10 -24.63 -4.54 43.50
CA LEU A 10 -23.85 -3.34 43.14
C LEU A 10 -22.51 -3.73 42.53
N LEU A 11 -21.83 -4.72 43.09
CA LEU A 11 -20.53 -5.19 42.61
C LEU A 11 -20.64 -5.85 41.23
N ALA A 12 -21.69 -6.63 40.99
CA ALA A 12 -21.98 -7.21 39.69
C ALA A 12 -22.31 -6.14 38.63
N PHE A 13 -23.04 -5.08 39.02
CA PHE A 13 -23.36 -3.98 38.12
C PHE A 13 -22.11 -3.18 37.72
N VAL A 14 -21.21 -2.89 38.68
CA VAL A 14 -19.93 -2.23 38.40
C VAL A 14 -19.05 -3.08 37.48
N ALA A 15 -19.00 -4.40 37.69
CA ALA A 15 -18.25 -5.31 36.82
C ALA A 15 -18.77 -5.31 35.37
N LEU A 16 -20.08 -5.23 35.18
CA LEU A 16 -20.71 -5.17 33.84
C LEU A 16 -20.41 -3.86 33.12
N VAL A 17 -20.41 -2.72 33.82
CA VAL A 17 -20.12 -1.40 33.22
C VAL A 17 -18.64 -1.25 32.88
N SER A 18 -17.75 -1.84 33.67
CA SER A 18 -16.29 -1.75 33.50
C SER A 18 -15.76 -2.49 32.25
N CYS A 19 -16.53 -3.41 31.68
CA CYS A 19 -16.16 -4.17 30.47
C CYS A 19 -16.59 -3.48 29.16
N SER A 20 -16.81 -2.17 29.18
CA SER A 20 -17.10 -1.40 27.98
C SER A 20 -15.81 -1.24 27.16
N LYS A 21 -15.66 -2.06 26.12
CA LYS A 21 -14.53 -1.99 25.19
C LYS A 21 -14.59 -0.64 24.46
N GLU A 22 -13.60 0.22 24.68
CA GLU A 22 -13.51 1.47 23.92
C GLU A 22 -13.50 1.15 22.42
N LYS A 23 -14.35 1.84 21.68
CA LYS A 23 -14.33 1.81 20.23
C LYS A 23 -13.11 2.60 19.80
N VAL A 24 -11.96 1.92 19.76
CA VAL A 24 -10.72 2.52 19.30
C VAL A 24 -10.92 2.92 17.85
N ASN A 25 -11.17 4.21 17.61
CA ASN A 25 -11.11 4.84 16.28
C ASN A 25 -9.64 4.94 15.84
N ALA A 26 -8.94 3.79 15.79
CA ALA A 26 -7.60 3.74 15.24
C ALA A 26 -7.74 3.74 13.72
N SER A 27 -7.41 4.87 13.11
CA SER A 27 -7.07 4.88 11.69
C SER A 27 -5.97 3.85 11.44
N PRO A 28 -6.08 3.02 10.40
CA PRO A 28 -5.04 2.04 10.11
C PRO A 28 -3.74 2.76 9.75
N ASN A 29 -2.61 2.14 10.09
CA ASN A 29 -1.32 2.56 9.53
C ASN A 29 -1.27 2.16 8.06
N ILE A 30 -0.94 3.11 7.19
CA ILE A 30 -0.79 2.87 5.75
C ILE A 30 0.69 2.81 5.43
N VAL A 31 1.17 1.65 4.97
CA VAL A 31 2.55 1.43 4.53
C VAL A 31 2.55 1.23 3.02
N ILE A 32 3.24 2.09 2.29
CA ILE A 32 3.41 1.99 0.84
C ILE A 32 4.82 1.44 0.58
N ILE A 33 4.90 0.22 0.05
CA ILE A 33 6.15 -0.38 -0.43
C ILE A 33 6.20 -0.18 -1.95
N TYR A 34 7.20 0.53 -2.44
CA TYR A 34 7.35 0.87 -3.85
C TYR A 34 8.74 0.48 -4.35
N ALA A 35 8.81 -0.51 -5.25
CA ALA A 35 10.05 -1.01 -5.81
C ALA A 35 10.37 -0.31 -7.15
N ASP A 36 11.64 0.03 -7.36
CA ASP A 36 12.12 0.59 -8.62
C ASP A 36 12.46 -0.53 -9.61
N ASP A 37 12.13 -0.32 -10.89
CA ASP A 37 12.42 -1.24 -12.01
C ASP A 37 11.97 -2.70 -11.85
N MET A 38 11.05 -3.00 -10.93
CA MET A 38 10.48 -4.35 -10.77
C MET A 38 9.53 -4.67 -11.92
N GLY A 39 9.83 -5.75 -12.65
CA GLY A 39 8.99 -6.26 -13.71
C GLY A 39 7.80 -7.05 -13.17
N TYR A 40 6.70 -7.08 -13.93
CA TYR A 40 5.50 -7.84 -13.56
C TYR A 40 5.79 -9.33 -13.33
N GLY A 41 6.66 -9.92 -14.17
CA GLY A 41 7.02 -11.34 -14.12
C GLY A 41 8.12 -11.70 -13.11
N ASP A 42 8.59 -10.75 -12.30
CA ASP A 42 9.64 -11.01 -11.31
C ASP A 42 9.09 -11.72 -10.07
N LEU A 43 7.80 -11.54 -9.77
CA LEU A 43 7.14 -12.21 -8.65
C LEU A 43 6.71 -13.62 -9.04
N HIS A 44 6.96 -14.60 -8.17
CA HIS A 44 6.58 -15.99 -8.43
C HIS A 44 5.06 -16.16 -8.54
N ILE A 45 4.29 -15.40 -7.75
CA ILE A 45 2.82 -15.36 -7.84
C ILE A 45 2.28 -14.88 -9.21
N GLN A 46 3.06 -14.13 -9.98
CA GLN A 46 2.70 -13.66 -11.32
C GLN A 46 3.29 -14.54 -12.43
N ASN A 47 4.46 -15.12 -12.19
CA ASN A 47 5.17 -15.97 -13.12
C ASN A 47 5.73 -17.19 -12.38
N PRO A 48 5.13 -18.39 -12.54
CA PRO A 48 5.64 -19.62 -11.92
C PRO A 48 7.08 -19.96 -12.31
N ASN A 49 7.56 -19.42 -13.45
CA ASN A 49 8.92 -19.60 -13.93
C ASN A 49 9.87 -18.47 -13.50
N SER A 50 9.45 -17.57 -12.59
CA SER A 50 10.32 -16.53 -12.06
C SER A 50 11.55 -17.17 -11.39
N LYS A 51 12.73 -16.62 -11.67
CA LYS A 51 14.00 -17.08 -11.10
C LYS A 51 14.26 -16.52 -9.71
N ILE A 52 13.48 -15.53 -9.26
CA ILE A 52 13.71 -14.80 -8.01
C ILE A 52 12.70 -15.29 -6.96
N PRO A 53 13.15 -15.97 -5.88
CA PRO A 53 12.25 -16.37 -4.81
C PRO A 53 11.79 -15.15 -4.03
N THR A 54 10.46 -14.94 -3.95
CA THR A 54 9.84 -13.78 -3.28
C THR A 54 8.81 -14.20 -2.22
N PRO A 55 9.17 -15.09 -1.27
CA PRO A 55 8.21 -15.75 -0.38
C PRO A 55 7.39 -14.79 0.48
N ASN A 56 7.97 -13.68 0.92
CA ASN A 56 7.26 -12.67 1.72
C ASN A 56 6.20 -11.92 0.91
N LEU A 57 6.48 -11.62 -0.37
CA LEU A 57 5.53 -10.96 -1.26
C LEU A 57 4.45 -11.94 -1.73
N ASP A 58 4.81 -13.20 -1.96
CA ASP A 58 3.85 -14.25 -2.28
C ASP A 58 2.87 -14.48 -1.12
N ASN A 59 3.34 -14.50 0.13
CA ASN A 59 2.48 -14.61 1.31
C ASN A 59 1.59 -13.38 1.47
N LEU A 60 2.14 -12.17 1.29
CA LEU A 60 1.36 -10.92 1.32
C LEU A 60 0.24 -10.94 0.28
N ALA A 61 0.49 -11.47 -0.93
CA ALA A 61 -0.50 -11.60 -1.98
C ALA A 61 -1.58 -12.66 -1.67
N LYS A 62 -1.26 -13.72 -0.92
CA LYS A 62 -2.22 -14.76 -0.48
C LYS A 62 -3.11 -14.31 0.67
N GLU A 63 -2.57 -13.53 1.58
CA GLU A 63 -3.29 -13.01 2.76
C GLU A 63 -4.12 -11.76 2.43
N GLY A 64 -3.87 -11.13 1.28
CA GLY A 64 -4.50 -9.88 0.87
C GLY A 64 -5.23 -9.95 -0.47
N LEU A 65 -5.38 -8.77 -1.06
CA LEU A 65 -5.92 -8.60 -2.41
C LEU A 65 -4.77 -8.36 -3.39
N ARG A 66 -4.78 -9.09 -4.51
CA ARG A 66 -3.81 -8.93 -5.60
C ARG A 66 -4.51 -8.37 -6.84
N PHE A 67 -3.95 -7.30 -7.39
CA PHE A 67 -4.36 -6.77 -8.69
C PHE A 67 -3.46 -7.37 -9.78
N ALA A 68 -4.06 -8.10 -10.73
CA ALA A 68 -3.32 -8.77 -11.80
C ALA A 68 -3.09 -7.87 -13.02
N ASP A 69 -3.79 -6.75 -13.13
CA ASP A 69 -3.72 -5.81 -14.25
C ASP A 69 -3.45 -4.40 -13.71
N THR A 70 -2.20 -4.15 -13.34
CA THR A 70 -1.74 -2.86 -12.82
C THR A 70 -0.74 -2.23 -13.77
N HIS A 71 -0.91 -0.93 -14.01
CA HIS A 71 -0.03 -0.17 -14.88
C HIS A 71 0.59 1.00 -14.12
N SER A 72 1.88 1.21 -14.35
CA SER A 72 2.52 2.47 -14.00
C SER A 72 2.00 3.58 -14.93
N SER A 73 1.85 4.80 -14.40
CA SER A 73 1.49 5.95 -15.24
C SER A 73 2.54 6.24 -16.32
N SER A 74 3.79 5.85 -16.10
CA SER A 74 4.90 6.01 -17.05
C SER A 74 5.97 4.93 -16.87
N GLY A 75 6.71 4.62 -17.92
CA GLY A 75 7.92 3.77 -17.86
C GLY A 75 9.17 4.46 -17.31
N ILE A 76 9.07 5.71 -16.83
CA ILE A 76 10.20 6.46 -16.23
C ILE A 76 9.91 6.74 -14.76
N CYS A 77 10.95 6.67 -13.91
CA CYS A 77 10.86 6.78 -12.47
C CYS A 77 10.22 8.10 -11.97
N SER A 78 10.66 9.26 -12.46
CA SER A 78 10.15 10.57 -12.03
C SER A 78 8.65 10.78 -12.30
N PRO A 79 8.13 10.61 -13.53
CA PRO A 79 6.70 10.75 -13.81
C PRO A 79 5.83 9.67 -13.15
N SER A 80 6.36 8.45 -12.96
CA SER A 80 5.64 7.41 -12.23
C SER A 80 5.46 7.76 -10.75
N ARG A 81 6.55 8.15 -10.08
CA ARG A 81 6.51 8.60 -8.66
C ARG A 81 5.66 9.86 -8.48
N TYR A 82 5.69 10.79 -9.43
CA TYR A 82 4.82 11.97 -9.42
C TYR A 82 3.33 11.57 -9.36
N ALA A 83 2.92 10.63 -10.21
CA ALA A 83 1.53 10.18 -10.25
C ALA A 83 1.12 9.49 -8.94
N LEU A 84 1.99 8.65 -8.36
CA LEU A 84 1.76 8.00 -7.07
C LEU A 84 1.57 9.01 -5.93
N LEU A 85 2.45 10.01 -5.83
CA LEU A 85 2.45 10.96 -4.70
C LEU A 85 1.35 12.03 -4.79
N THR A 86 0.95 12.40 -6.01
CA THR A 86 0.00 13.50 -6.22
C THR A 86 -1.40 13.05 -6.63
N GLY A 87 -1.57 11.79 -7.04
CA GLY A 87 -2.81 11.30 -7.64
C GLY A 87 -3.14 11.95 -8.99
N LYS A 88 -2.17 12.61 -9.64
CA LYS A 88 -2.37 13.34 -10.90
C LYS A 88 -1.53 12.76 -12.02
N HIS A 89 -2.12 12.67 -13.21
CA HIS A 89 -1.38 12.33 -14.41
C HIS A 89 -0.28 13.38 -14.69
N HIS A 90 0.96 12.93 -14.94
CA HIS A 90 2.14 13.79 -15.03
C HIS A 90 2.04 14.85 -16.14
N TRP A 91 1.36 14.56 -17.26
CA TRP A 91 1.06 15.53 -18.32
C TRP A 91 0.11 16.68 -17.92
N ARG A 92 -0.60 16.57 -16.79
CA ARG A 92 -1.45 17.65 -16.27
C ARG A 92 -0.67 18.67 -15.45
N SER A 93 0.63 18.43 -15.24
CA SER A 93 1.49 19.29 -14.44
C SER A 93 2.37 20.15 -15.36
N ASN A 94 2.49 21.44 -15.07
CA ASN A 94 3.44 22.33 -15.75
C ASN A 94 4.87 22.17 -15.18
N HIS A 95 5.16 21.07 -14.50
CA HIS A 95 6.48 20.83 -13.90
C HIS A 95 7.44 20.28 -14.96
N PHE A 96 8.15 21.21 -15.60
CA PHE A 96 9.18 20.93 -16.60
C PHE A 96 10.11 19.77 -16.20
N GLY A 97 10.56 19.68 -14.94
CA GLY A 97 11.46 18.61 -14.49
C GLY A 97 10.86 17.19 -14.48
N VAL A 98 9.54 17.04 -14.31
CA VAL A 98 8.87 15.72 -14.29
C VAL A 98 8.72 15.16 -15.70
N VAL A 99 8.45 16.04 -16.67
CA VAL A 99 8.27 15.67 -18.08
C VAL A 99 9.59 15.68 -18.86
N GLN A 100 10.61 16.42 -18.42
CA GLN A 100 11.92 16.47 -19.07
C GLN A 100 12.69 15.15 -18.99
N ALA A 101 12.40 14.30 -18.01
CA ALA A 101 12.92 12.94 -17.98
C ALA A 101 12.61 12.18 -19.29
N PHE A 102 11.44 12.43 -19.90
CA PHE A 102 11.11 11.90 -21.23
C PHE A 102 11.95 12.52 -22.35
N TYR A 103 12.19 13.84 -22.30
CA TYR A 103 13.00 14.53 -23.31
C TYR A 103 14.46 14.04 -23.29
N PHE A 104 15.08 13.92 -22.12
CA PHE A 104 16.44 13.37 -22.02
C PHE A 104 16.52 11.95 -22.56
N GLN A 105 15.54 11.09 -22.23
CA GLN A 105 15.52 9.72 -22.72
C GLN A 105 15.25 9.62 -24.24
N THR A 106 14.50 10.57 -24.81
CA THR A 106 14.24 10.63 -26.25
C THR A 106 15.48 11.11 -27.02
N ILE A 107 16.20 12.08 -26.48
CA ILE A 107 17.44 12.58 -27.08
C ILE A 107 18.56 11.55 -26.94
N ALA A 108 18.66 10.87 -25.79
CA ALA A 108 19.63 9.80 -25.56
C ALA A 108 19.37 8.55 -26.42
N ASN A 109 18.13 8.27 -26.81
CA ASN A 109 17.79 7.19 -27.75
C ASN A 109 17.77 7.62 -29.22
N LYS A 110 18.15 8.87 -29.54
CA LYS A 110 18.20 9.33 -30.93
C LYS A 110 19.45 8.84 -31.68
N ASP A 111 20.39 8.23 -30.95
CA ASP A 111 21.68 7.74 -31.45
C ASP A 111 21.81 6.20 -31.43
N THR A 112 20.75 5.45 -31.15
CA THR A 112 20.73 3.99 -31.35
C THR A 112 20.20 3.66 -32.75
N PRO A 113 20.94 2.86 -33.56
CA PRO A 113 20.58 2.54 -34.95
C PRO A 113 19.28 1.75 -35.07
#